data_AF-A0A089PAM8-F1
#
_entry.id   AF-A0A089PAM8-F1
#
_cell.length_a   1.000
_cell.length_b   1.000
_cell.length_c   1.000
_cell.angle_alpha   90.00
_cell.angle_beta   90.00
_cell.angle_gamma   90.00
#
_symmetry.space_group_name_H-M   'P 1'
#
loop_
_entity.id
_entity.type
_entity.pdbx_description
1 polymer ?
#
loop_
_entity_poly.entity_id
_entity_poly.type
_entity_poly.pdbx_seq_one_letter_code
_entity_poly.pdbx_strand_id
1 'polypeptide(L)'
;MLTGKDLLAKVKDLGDVSKSDLVKACGYVSTKKGGGERLNYTAFYEALLEAKGVNLAAESAGGIGKGGRKLSYVATVQGNGNLLIGKAYTALLDLKPGDNFEIKMGRKGFRLVPEGEG
;
A
#
# COMPACT_ATOMS: atom_id res chain seq x y z
N MET A 1 17.17 -8.56 -9.31
CA MET A 1 16.09 -9.48 -9.68
C MET A 1 15.85 -9.40 -11.18
N LEU A 2 15.53 -10.52 -11.83
CA LEU A 2 15.23 -10.60 -13.27
C LEU A 2 13.77 -10.21 -13.54
N THR A 3 13.49 -9.60 -14.69
CA THR A 3 12.12 -9.24 -15.11
C THR A 3 11.92 -9.52 -16.60
N GLY A 4 10.67 -9.43 -17.09
CA GLY A 4 10.37 -9.53 -18.52
C GLY A 4 10.88 -10.81 -19.19
N LYS A 5 11.46 -10.68 -20.39
CA LYS A 5 11.95 -11.82 -21.18
C LYS A 5 13.08 -12.58 -20.48
N ASP A 6 13.94 -11.89 -19.74
CA ASP A 6 15.08 -12.51 -19.05
C ASP A 6 14.61 -13.39 -17.89
N LEU A 7 13.54 -12.97 -17.20
CA LEU A 7 12.89 -13.78 -16.17
C LEU A 7 12.28 -15.06 -16.77
N LEU A 8 11.59 -14.95 -17.91
CA LEU A 8 11.00 -16.10 -18.59
C LEU A 8 12.05 -17.08 -19.10
N ALA A 9 13.12 -16.57 -19.71
CA ALA A 9 14.24 -17.38 -20.16
C ALA A 9 14.87 -18.13 -18.98
N LYS A 10 15.16 -17.43 -17.89
CA LYS A 10 15.78 -18.05 -16.72
C LYS A 10 14.90 -19.12 -16.06
N VAL A 11 13.60 -18.88 -15.94
CA VAL A 11 12.66 -19.88 -15.38
C VAL A 11 12.55 -21.10 -16.29
N LYS A 12 12.58 -20.90 -17.61
CA LYS A 12 12.59 -22.01 -18.57
C LYS A 12 13.88 -22.84 -18.48
N ASP A 13 15.02 -22.17 -18.34
CA ASP A 13 16.33 -22.83 -18.24
C ASP A 13 16.50 -23.62 -16.93
N LEU A 14 15.94 -23.11 -15.82
CA LEU A 14 16.00 -23.77 -14.52
C LEU A 14 15.05 -24.97 -14.42
N GLY A 15 14.04 -25.08 -15.30
CA GLY A 15 13.17 -26.25 -15.39
C GLY A 15 12.41 -26.56 -14.10
N ASP A 16 12.55 -27.80 -13.60
CA ASP A 16 11.76 -28.36 -12.49
C ASP A 16 12.49 -28.31 -11.14
N VAL A 17 13.21 -27.21 -10.86
CA VAL A 17 13.77 -26.95 -9.53
C VAL A 17 12.70 -26.42 -8.58
N SER A 18 13.00 -26.42 -7.29
CA SER A 18 12.04 -25.95 -6.29
C SER A 18 11.68 -24.48 -6.50
N LYS A 19 10.44 -24.10 -6.13
CA LYS A 19 9.99 -22.70 -6.18
C LYS A 19 10.92 -21.77 -5.40
N SER A 20 11.49 -22.24 -4.29
CA SER A 20 12.46 -21.49 -3.50
C SER A 20 13.73 -21.17 -4.32
N ASP A 21 14.24 -22.17 -5.04
CA ASP A 21 15.46 -22.03 -5.85
C ASP A 21 15.23 -21.14 -7.06
N LEU A 22 14.05 -21.23 -7.70
CA LEU A 22 13.66 -20.30 -8.77
C LEU A 22 13.67 -18.84 -8.28
N VAL A 23 13.02 -18.57 -7.14
CA VAL A 23 12.94 -17.23 -6.55
C VAL A 23 14.33 -16.70 -6.20
N LYS A 24 15.19 -17.56 -5.63
CA LYS A 24 16.60 -17.21 -5.35
C LYS A 24 17.38 -16.91 -6.62
N ALA A 25 17.35 -17.82 -7.59
CA ALA A 25 18.12 -17.71 -8.84
C ALA A 25 17.66 -16.54 -9.72
N CYS A 26 16.39 -16.14 -9.63
CA CYS A 26 15.87 -14.96 -10.29
C CYS A 26 16.12 -13.66 -9.49
N GLY A 27 16.77 -13.75 -8.33
CA GLY A 27 17.21 -12.60 -7.52
C GLY A 27 16.10 -11.96 -6.67
N TYR A 28 15.02 -12.68 -6.37
CA TYR A 28 13.90 -12.23 -5.53
C TYR A 28 14.16 -12.58 -4.05
N VAL A 29 15.29 -12.10 -3.53
CA VAL A 29 15.73 -12.34 -2.16
C VAL A 29 16.08 -11.01 -1.51
N SER A 30 15.80 -10.90 -0.22
CA SER A 30 16.29 -9.80 0.61
C SER A 30 17.03 -10.35 1.82
N THR A 31 18.10 -9.68 2.21
CA THR A 31 18.85 -10.00 3.43
C THR A 31 18.18 -9.35 4.64
N LYS A 32 17.92 -10.14 5.68
CA LYS A 32 17.48 -9.62 6.99
C LYS A 32 18.67 -9.04 7.73
N LYS A 33 18.40 -8.13 8.67
CA LYS A 33 19.42 -7.50 9.54
C LYS A 33 20.28 -8.51 10.33
N GLY A 34 19.79 -9.75 10.51
CA GLY A 34 20.51 -10.86 11.14
C GLY A 34 21.13 -11.88 10.17
N GLY A 35 21.35 -11.52 8.90
CA GLY A 35 22.03 -12.37 7.90
C GLY A 35 21.16 -13.45 7.24
N GLY A 36 19.97 -13.73 7.78
CA GLY A 36 19.03 -14.68 7.16
C GLY A 36 18.41 -14.15 5.87
N GLU A 37 18.25 -15.01 4.87
CA GLU A 37 17.57 -14.68 3.61
C GLU A 37 16.04 -14.68 3.78
N ARG A 38 15.37 -13.75 3.09
CA ARG A 38 13.91 -13.73 2.90
C ARG A 38 13.61 -13.84 1.41
N LEU A 39 12.83 -14.84 1.04
CA LEU A 39 12.33 -15.02 -0.32
C LEU A 39 11.10 -14.15 -0.57
N ASN A 40 11.11 -13.41 -1.67
CA ASN A 40 10.06 -12.48 -2.06
C ASN A 40 9.17 -13.09 -3.15
N TYR A 41 8.40 -14.12 -2.77
CA TYR A 41 7.52 -14.87 -3.67
C TYR A 41 6.50 -14.00 -4.40
N THR A 42 5.87 -13.04 -3.69
CA THR A 42 4.86 -12.15 -4.28
C THR A 42 5.45 -11.37 -5.46
N ALA A 43 6.57 -10.68 -5.24
CA ALA A 43 7.24 -9.91 -6.29
C ALA A 43 7.72 -10.80 -7.46
N PHE A 44 8.15 -12.03 -7.19
CA PHE A 44 8.52 -12.99 -8.23
C PHE A 44 7.32 -13.38 -9.11
N TYR A 45 6.18 -13.74 -8.50
CA TYR A 45 5.00 -14.13 -9.26
C TYR A 45 4.36 -12.96 -10.00
N GLU A 46 4.34 -11.76 -9.41
CA GLU A 46 3.87 -10.56 -10.09
C GLU A 46 4.68 -10.29 -11.36
N ALA A 47 6.00 -10.33 -11.27
CA ALA A 47 6.87 -10.14 -12.43
C ALA A 47 6.75 -11.27 -13.47
N LEU A 48 6.49 -12.50 -13.04
CA LEU A 48 6.22 -13.61 -13.97
C LEU A 48 4.89 -13.42 -14.73
N LEU A 49 3.86 -12.95 -14.04
CA LEU A 49 2.56 -12.67 -14.63
C LEU A 49 2.69 -11.50 -15.62
N GLU A 50 3.36 -10.43 -15.23
CA GLU A 50 3.63 -9.28 -16.09
C GLU A 50 4.44 -9.67 -17.34
N ALA A 51 5.50 -10.47 -17.17
CA ALA A 51 6.31 -10.96 -18.29
C ALA A 51 5.51 -11.83 -19.28
N LYS A 52 4.45 -12.52 -18.81
CA LYS A 52 3.51 -13.28 -19.64
C LYS A 52 2.41 -12.41 -20.27
N GLY A 53 2.46 -11.10 -20.08
CA GLY A 53 1.45 -10.16 -20.58
C GLY A 53 0.18 -10.13 -19.74
N VAL A 54 0.18 -10.72 -18.54
CA VAL A 54 -0.92 -10.57 -17.58
C VAL A 54 -0.76 -9.22 -16.89
N ASN A 55 -1.58 -8.27 -17.32
CA ASN A 55 -1.53 -6.91 -16.84
C ASN A 55 -2.20 -6.82 -15.45
N LEU A 56 -1.42 -7.04 -14.39
CA LEU A 56 -1.84 -6.78 -13.00
C LEU A 56 -1.99 -5.27 -12.73
N ALA A 57 -1.50 -4.42 -13.64
CA ALA A 57 -1.48 -2.97 -13.52
C ALA A 57 -2.83 -2.27 -13.74
N ALA A 58 -3.92 -3.00 -14.03
CA ALA A 58 -5.25 -2.41 -14.02
C ALA A 58 -5.68 -1.87 -12.63
N GLU A 59 -4.96 -2.23 -11.56
CA GLU A 59 -5.17 -1.66 -10.22
C GLU A 59 -3.94 -0.92 -9.63
N SER A 60 -2.81 -0.87 -10.34
CA SER A 60 -1.54 -0.35 -9.79
C SER A 60 -0.75 0.57 -10.73
N ALA A 61 -1.35 1.06 -11.82
CA ALA A 61 -0.84 2.19 -12.59
C ALA A 61 -1.16 3.53 -11.90
N GLY A 62 -0.49 3.75 -10.76
CA GLY A 62 -0.49 5.02 -10.05
C GLY A 62 0.68 5.00 -9.09
N GLY A 63 1.68 5.84 -9.32
CA GLY A 63 2.76 6.03 -8.37
C GLY A 63 2.23 6.30 -6.96
N ILE A 64 3.08 5.96 -5.98
CA ILE A 64 2.87 5.94 -4.53
C ILE A 64 2.39 4.55 -4.06
N GLY A 65 3.21 3.90 -3.23
CA GLY A 65 2.93 2.57 -2.70
C GLY A 65 1.49 2.43 -2.17
N LYS A 66 0.88 1.27 -2.44
CA LYS A 66 -0.50 0.92 -2.09
C LYS A 66 -1.52 1.89 -2.67
N GLY A 67 -2.24 1.47 -3.70
CA GLY A 67 -3.57 2.00 -4.00
C GLY A 67 -4.44 1.90 -2.75
N GLY A 68 -4.49 2.99 -1.99
CA GLY A 68 -5.30 3.08 -0.78
C GLY A 68 -6.77 2.99 -1.14
N ARG A 69 -7.58 2.48 -0.21
CA ARG A 69 -9.04 2.58 -0.32
C ARG A 69 -9.41 4.05 -0.59
N LYS A 70 -10.30 4.28 -1.57
CA LYS A 70 -10.91 5.60 -1.78
C LYS A 70 -11.54 6.08 -0.47
N LEU A 71 -11.44 7.37 -0.18
CA LEU A 71 -12.07 7.96 1.00
C LEU A 71 -13.58 7.78 0.91
N SER A 72 -14.16 7.11 1.90
CA SER A 72 -15.61 6.88 1.98
C SER A 72 -16.39 8.13 2.37
N TYR A 73 -15.71 9.15 2.91
CA TYR A 73 -16.31 10.32 3.56
C TYR A 73 -17.29 9.95 4.68
N VAL A 74 -17.07 8.78 5.29
CA VAL A 74 -17.84 8.28 6.44
C VAL A 74 -16.86 7.91 7.54
N ALA A 75 -17.07 8.45 8.74
CA ALA A 75 -16.37 8.06 9.95
C ALA A 75 -17.34 7.28 10.85
N THR A 76 -16.91 6.10 11.30
CA THR A 76 -17.68 5.26 12.22
C THR A 76 -17.15 5.45 13.63
N VAL A 77 -18.06 5.57 14.60
CA VAL A 77 -17.70 5.59 16.02
C VAL A 77 -16.99 4.28 16.36
N GLN A 78 -15.79 4.38 16.92
CA GLN A 78 -15.00 3.22 17.31
C GLN A 78 -15.59 2.56 18.57
N GLY A 79 -15.20 1.32 18.87
CA GLY A 79 -15.73 0.58 20.02
C GLY A 79 -15.48 1.25 21.38
N ASN A 80 -14.57 2.22 21.45
CA ASN A 80 -14.31 3.04 22.64
C ASN A 80 -15.16 4.34 22.69
N GLY A 81 -16.08 4.55 21.76
CA GLY A 81 -16.93 5.73 21.69
C GLY A 81 -16.32 6.94 20.97
N ASN A 82 -15.07 6.87 20.51
CA ASN A 82 -14.41 7.99 19.82
C ASN A 82 -14.72 8.01 18.32
N LEU A 83 -14.85 9.22 17.77
CA LEU A 83 -14.85 9.45 16.32
C LEU A 83 -13.44 9.92 15.90
N LEU A 84 -12.88 9.31 14.85
CA LEU A 84 -11.53 9.61 14.38
C LEU A 84 -11.55 10.10 12.93
N ILE A 85 -10.84 11.20 12.66
CA ILE A 85 -10.59 11.70 11.31
C ILE A 85 -9.23 11.17 10.86
N GLY A 86 -9.22 10.37 9.80
CA GLY A 86 -7.99 9.76 9.28
C GLY A 86 -7.06 10.77 8.61
N LYS A 87 -5.74 10.49 8.62
CA LYS A 87 -4.69 11.33 8.03
C LYS A 87 -4.95 11.75 6.57
N ALA A 88 -5.58 10.89 5.78
CA ALA A 88 -5.89 11.20 4.40
C ALA A 88 -6.89 12.37 4.27
N TYR A 89 -7.83 12.51 5.21
CA TYR A 89 -8.76 13.65 5.23
C TYR A 89 -8.08 14.93 5.72
N THR A 90 -7.24 14.84 6.76
CA THR A 90 -6.52 16.03 7.28
C THR A 90 -5.50 16.56 6.27
N ALA A 91 -4.90 15.68 5.45
CA ALA A 91 -3.99 16.07 4.37
C ALA A 91 -4.71 16.86 3.24
N LEU A 92 -5.98 16.57 2.95
CA LEU A 92 -6.76 17.34 1.97
C LEU A 92 -7.00 18.79 2.41
N LEU A 93 -6.95 19.04 3.72
CA LEU A 93 -7.11 20.35 4.33
C LEU A 93 -5.76 20.99 4.70
N ASP A 94 -4.63 20.37 4.34
CA ASP A 94 -3.26 20.78 4.69
C ASP A 94 -3.05 21.04 6.20
N LEU A 95 -3.73 20.26 7.05
CA LEU A 95 -3.65 20.47 8.50
C LEU A 95 -2.28 20.09 9.05
N LYS A 96 -1.81 20.89 10.00
CA LYS A 96 -0.52 20.76 10.66
C LYS A 96 -0.70 20.40 12.14
N PRO A 97 0.30 19.74 12.75
CA PRO A 97 0.29 19.53 14.20
C PRO A 97 0.17 20.86 14.93
N GLY A 98 -0.84 20.99 15.79
CA GLY A 98 -1.14 22.22 16.53
C GLY A 98 -2.33 23.00 16.00
N ASP A 99 -2.87 22.66 14.83
CA ASP A 99 -4.12 23.25 14.34
C ASP A 99 -5.29 22.85 15.25
N ASN A 100 -6.08 23.84 15.65
CA ASN A 100 -7.20 23.67 16.57
C ASN A 100 -8.54 23.87 15.84
N PHE A 101 -9.55 23.16 16.33
CA PHE A 101 -10.93 23.29 15.86
C PHE A 101 -11.86 23.41 17.05
N GLU A 102 -12.81 24.35 16.97
CA GLU A 102 -13.93 24.45 17.88
C GLU A 102 -15.01 23.42 17.52
N ILE A 103 -15.51 22.69 18.52
CA ILE A 103 -16.64 21.76 18.36
C ILE A 103 -17.95 22.52 18.61
N LYS A 104 -18.70 22.79 17.54
CA LYS A 104 -20.03 23.42 17.64
C LYS A 104 -21.14 22.37 17.58
N MET A 105 -21.89 22.26 18.67
CA MET A 105 -23.05 21.37 18.76
C MET A 105 -24.25 21.94 17.99
N GLY A 106 -24.95 21.08 17.26
CA GLY A 106 -26.20 21.39 16.56
C GLY A 106 -27.29 20.36 16.87
N ARG A 107 -28.51 20.59 16.37
CA ARG A 107 -29.68 19.74 16.67
C ARG A 107 -29.54 18.26 16.28
N LYS A 108 -28.70 17.93 15.28
CA LYS A 108 -28.55 16.56 14.73
C LYS A 108 -27.10 16.07 14.70
N GLY A 109 -26.19 16.74 15.41
CA GLY A 109 -24.76 16.39 15.40
C GLY A 109 -23.87 17.55 15.81
N PHE A 110 -22.60 17.49 15.42
CA PHE A 110 -21.62 18.54 15.68
C PHE A 110 -20.88 18.93 14.39
N ARG A 111 -20.30 20.13 14.39
CA ARG A 111 -19.40 20.62 13.34
C ARG A 111 -18.08 21.01 13.98
N LEU A 112 -16.99 20.72 13.27
CA LEU A 112 -15.67 21.26 13.59
C LEU A 112 -15.48 22.55 12.80
N VAL A 113 -15.05 23.62 13.47
CA VAL A 113 -14.76 24.91 12.84
C VAL A 113 -13.32 25.29 13.18
N PRO A 114 -12.45 25.63 12.21
CA PRO A 114 -11.09 26.07 12.51
C PRO A 114 -11.08 27.23 13.51
N GLU A 115 -10.22 27.14 14.52
CA GLU A 115 -10.04 28.24 15.47
C GLU A 115 -9.38 29.44 14.75
N GLY A 116 -10.00 30.63 14.80
CA GLY A 116 -9.47 31.85 14.18
C GLY A 116 -10.08 32.25 12.83
N GLU A 117 -10.97 31.45 12.25
CA GLU A 117 -11.85 31.90 11.17
C GLU A 117 -13.15 32.49 11.76
N GLY A 118 -13.15 33.81 11.97
CA GLY A 118 -14.29 34.60 12.43
C GLY A 118 -14.48 35.85 11.58
#